data_AF-A0A6B3HFJ8-F1
#
_entry.id   AF-A0A6B3HFJ8-F1
#
_cell.length_a   1.000
_cell.length_b   1.000
_cell.length_c   1.000
_cell.angle_alpha   90.00
_cell.angle_beta   90.00
_cell.angle_gamma   90.00
#
_symmetry.space_group_name_H-M   'P 1'
#
loop_
_entity.id
_entity.type
_entity.pdbx_description
1 polymer ?
#
loop_
_entity_poly.entity_id
_entity_poly.type
_entity_poly.pdbx_seq_one_letter_code
_entity_poly.pdbx_strand_id
1 'polypeptide(L)' 'SQETYLFHATIAENLRIVRPAATDEQLRAAARTAGIDQEISAFPQGYDTLVGERGATLSGGQRQRLAL' A
#
# COMPACT_ATOMS: atom_id res chain seq x y z
N SER A 1 14.77 11.81 9.00
CA SER A 1 13.38 11.32 8.81
C SER A 1 13.40 10.38 7.63
N GLN A 2 13.07 9.10 7.81
CA GLN A 2 12.90 8.19 6.67
C GLN A 2 11.56 8.57 6.02
N GLU A 3 11.59 9.47 5.04
CA GLU A 3 10.42 9.75 4.23
C GLU A 3 10.09 8.49 3.43
N THR A 4 9.01 7.82 3.78
CA THR A 4 8.41 6.79 2.94
C THR A 4 7.92 7.47 1.67
N TYR A 5 8.72 7.39 0.60
CA TYR A 5 8.33 7.80 -0.74
C TYR A 5 7.26 6.82 -1.22
N LEU A 6 5.99 7.21 -1.09
CA LEU A 6 4.92 6.57 -1.86
C LEU A 6 4.93 7.17 -3.25
N PHE A 7 5.11 6.33 -4.25
CA PHE A 7 5.02 6.72 -5.64
C PHE A 7 3.58 7.06 -5.98
N HIS A 8 3.37 7.98 -6.92
CA HIS A 8 2.05 8.26 -7.48
C HIS A 8 1.58 7.08 -8.33
N ALA A 9 1.05 6.08 -7.65
CA ALA A 9 0.72 4.75 -8.15
C ALA A 9 -0.32 4.13 -7.20
N THR A 10 -0.87 2.98 -7.58
CA THR A 10 -1.78 2.21 -6.72
C THR A 10 -1.06 1.67 -5.48
N ILE A 11 -1.82 1.29 -4.46
CA ILE A 11 -1.29 0.59 -3.28
C ILE A 11 -0.60 -0.71 -3.72
N ALA A 12 -1.21 -1.48 -4.64
CA ALA A 12 -0.61 -2.71 -5.17
C ALA A 12 0.74 -2.46 -5.85
N GLU A 13 0.85 -1.42 -6.68
CA GLU A 13 2.10 -1.05 -7.34
C GLU A 13 3.17 -0.65 -6.33
N ASN A 14 2.83 0.14 -5.31
CA ASN A 14 3.76 0.50 -4.25
C ASN A 14 4.28 -0.74 -3.49
N LEU A 15 3.42 -1.71 -3.19
CA LEU A 15 3.85 -2.97 -2.54
C LEU A 15 4.75 -3.82 -3.46
N ARG A 16 4.50 -3.81 -4.77
CA ARG A 16 5.32 -4.52 -5.76
C ARG A 16 6.69 -3.91 -5.98
N ILE A 17 6.95 -2.68 -5.56
CA ILE A 17 8.31 -2.11 -5.63
C ILE A 17 9.30 -2.97 -4.85
N VAL A 18 8.87 -3.48 -3.69
CA VAL A 18 9.70 -4.36 -2.84
C VAL A 18 9.72 -5.80 -3.37
N ARG A 19 8.66 -6.23 -4.07
CA ARG A 19 8.58 -7.56 -4.69
C ARG A 19 7.82 -7.53 -6.03
N PRO A 20 8.50 -7.25 -7.15
CA PRO A 20 7.84 -7.04 -8.45
C PRO A 20 7.08 -8.27 -8.97
N ALA A 21 7.56 -9.46 -8.62
CA ALA A 21 6.95 -10.73 -9.01
C ALA A 21 5.80 -11.18 -8.08
N ALA A 22 5.42 -10.37 -7.09
CA ALA A 22 4.33 -10.72 -6.19
C ALA A 22 2.98 -10.74 -6.93
N THR A 23 2.33 -11.90 -6.89
CA THR A 23 0.93 -12.05 -7.29
C THR A 23 0.01 -11.27 -6.33
N ASP A 24 -1.21 -10.94 -6.78
CA ASP A 24 -2.18 -10.24 -5.92
C ASP A 24 -2.47 -10.99 -4.62
N GLU A 25 -2.49 -12.33 -4.69
CA GLU A 25 -2.76 -13.17 -3.53
C GLU A 25 -1.63 -13.11 -2.50
N GLN A 26 -0.38 -13.05 -2.96
CA GLN A 26 0.80 -12.84 -2.12
C GLN A 26 0.82 -11.45 -1.50
N LEU A 27 0.40 -10.41 -2.24
CA LEU A 27 0.28 -9.05 -1.71
C LEU A 27 -0.76 -8.97 -0.60
N ARG A 28 -1.95 -9.56 -0.82
CA ARG A 28 -3.00 -9.64 0.20
C ARG A 28 -2.55 -10.44 1.42
N ALA A 29 -1.85 -11.55 1.22
CA ALA A 29 -1.29 -12.32 2.32
C ALA A 29 -0.30 -11.49 3.15
N ALA A 30 0.63 -10.78 2.51
CA ALA A 30 1.59 -9.90 3.19
C ALA A 30 0.88 -8.77 3.96
N ALA A 31 -0.11 -8.13 3.35
CA ALA A 31 -0.89 -7.08 3.99
C ALA A 31 -1.75 -7.58 5.16
N ARG A 32 -2.23 -8.84 5.12
CA ARG A 32 -2.88 -9.49 6.27
C ARG A 32 -1.88 -9.71 7.40
N THR A 33 -0.68 -10.21 7.08
CA THR A 33 0.40 -10.39 8.07
C THR A 33 0.81 -9.05 8.70
N ALA A 34 0.82 -7.96 7.92
CA ALA A 34 1.11 -6.60 8.38
C ALA A 34 -0.08 -5.90 9.07
N GLY A 35 -1.27 -6.50 9.10
CA GLY A 35 -2.45 -5.95 9.76
C GLY A 35 -3.05 -4.72 9.06
N ILE A 36 -2.85 -4.57 7.74
CA ILE A 36 -3.35 -3.43 6.95
C ILE A 36 -4.36 -3.81 5.87
N ASP A 37 -4.57 -5.11 5.60
CA ASP A 37 -5.51 -5.60 4.58
C ASP A 37 -6.92 -5.03 4.74
N GLN A 38 -7.43 -4.93 5.97
CA GLN A 38 -8.76 -4.35 6.23
C GLN A 38 -8.82 -2.84 5.96
N GLU A 39 -7.76 -2.10 6.29
CA GLU A 39 -7.69 -0.66 6.01
C GLU A 39 -7.57 -0.39 4.51
N ILE A 40 -6.76 -1.18 3.80
CA ILE A 40 -6.65 -1.10 2.34
C ILE A 40 -8.01 -1.43 1.70
N SER A 41 -8.66 -2.51 2.15
CA SER A 41 -9.96 -2.95 1.63
C SER A 41 -11.11 -1.98 1.94
N ALA A 42 -10.94 -1.08 2.93
CA ALA A 42 -11.92 -0.05 3.24
C ALA A 42 -11.91 1.12 2.25
N PHE A 43 -10.86 1.27 1.43
CA PHE A 43 -10.89 2.24 0.34
C PHE A 43 -11.86 1.79 -0.77
N PRO A 44 -12.55 2.72 -1.46
CA PRO A 44 -13.47 2.38 -2.54
C PRO A 44 -12.88 1.53 -3.66
N GLN A 45 -11.56 1.63 -3.88
CA GLN A 45 -10.82 0.88 -4.90
C GLN A 45 -9.89 -0.18 -4.28
N GLY A 46 -9.91 -0.38 -2.97
CA GLY A 46 -9.07 -1.37 -2.31
C GLY A 46 -7.58 -1.18 -2.62
N TYR A 47 -6.93 -2.23 -3.11
CA TYR A 47 -5.53 -2.23 -3.53
C TYR A 47 -5.23 -1.39 -4.77
N ASP A 48 -6.25 -1.11 -5.59
CA ASP A 48 -6.13 -0.27 -6.78
C ASP A 48 -6.25 1.22 -6.45
N THR A 49 -6.43 1.57 -5.17
CA THR A 49 -6.48 2.96 -4.73
C THR A 49 -5.17 3.67 -5.07
N LEU A 50 -5.27 4.73 -5.86
CA LEU A 50 -4.17 5.64 -6.15
C LEU A 50 -3.77 6.44 -4.90
N VAL A 51 -2.48 6.39 -4.57
CA VAL A 51 -1.86 7.12 -3.45
C VAL A 51 -0.71 7.98 -3.97
N GLY A 52 -0.32 9.02 -3.23
CA GLY A 52 0.75 9.95 -3.62
C GLY A 52 0.25 11.38 -3.87
N GLU A 53 1.08 12.23 -4.51
CA GLU A 53 0.98 13.71 -4.49
C GLU A 53 -0.34 14.33 -5.01
N ARG A 54 -1.23 13.52 -5.61
CA ARG A 54 -2.59 13.93 -6.05
C ARG A 54 -3.69 12.90 -5.75
N GLY A 55 -3.40 11.86 -4.95
CA GLY A 55 -4.31 10.76 -4.59
C GLY A 55 -4.87 10.85 -3.16
N ALA A 56 -5.50 9.77 -2.69
CA ALA A 56 -5.98 9.68 -1.31
C ALA A 56 -4.82 9.84 -0.32
N THR A 57 -4.96 10.72 0.68
CA THR A 57 -3.93 10.96 1.68
C THR A 57 -3.93 9.86 2.73
N LEU A 58 -2.89 9.02 2.72
CA LEU A 58 -2.63 8.07 3.82
C LEU A 58 -2.02 8.81 5.02
N SER A 59 -2.52 8.50 6.22
CA SER A 59 -1.92 9.00 7.46
C SER A 59 -0.47 8.52 7.61
N GLY A 60 0.33 9.23 8.42
CA GLY A 60 1.73 8.85 8.68
C GLY A 60 1.90 7.39 9.13
N GLY A 61 1.03 6.91 10.02
CA GLY A 61 1.06 5.52 10.51
C GLY A 61 0.61 4.48 9.47
N GLN A 62 -0.24 4.85 8.51
CA GLN A 62 -0.59 3.96 7.39
C GLN A 62 0.57 3.81 6.41
N ARG A 63 1.28 4.90 6.11
CA ARG A 63 2.47 4.86 5.26
C ARG A 63 3.57 3.99 5.85
N GLN A 64 3.78 4.11 7.17
CA GLN A 64 4.81 3.33 7.85
C GLN A 64 4.50 1.82 7.84
N ARG A 65 3.23 1.42 7.93
CA ARG A 65 2.81 0.01 7.85
C ARG A 65 2.85 -0.56 6.42
N LEU A 66 2.65 0.26 5.39
CA LEU A 66 2.78 -0.16 3.98
C LEU A 66 4.24 -0.39 3.55
N ALA A 67 5.21 0.24 4.23
CA ALA A 67 6.62 0.18 3.87
C ALA A 67 7.40 -0.94 4.57
N LEU A 68 6.79 -1.66 5.51
CA LEU A 68 7.36 -2.79 6.25
C LEU A 68 6.93 -4.12 5.61
#